data_AF-A0A9E7F4S2-F1
#
_entry.id   AF-A0A9E7F4S2-F1
#
_cell.length_a   1.000
_cell.length_b   1.000
_cell.length_c   1.000
_cell.angle_alpha   90.00
_cell.angle_beta   90.00
_cell.angle_gamma   90.00
#
_symmetry.space_group_name_H-M   'P 1'
#
loop_
_entity.id
_entity.type
_entity.pdbx_description
1 polymer ?
#
loop_
_entity_poly.entity_id
_entity_poly.type
_entity_poly.pdbx_seq_one_letter_code
_entity_poly.pdbx_strand_id
1 'polypeptide(L)'
;MALSPSQNRGSGSLSQAPAQPFHDHELHVMLSSLVGKMAPVDKVKPVMANPSTMGRCGVDMDCDASPANVEVLLGAAEEMLKQKNVESVLFSGRRIGEKTNMEKLDWFAGELVLEHQQRRCRIAPTVAFKQATSKSN
;
A
#
# COMPACT_ATOMS: atom_id res chain seq x y z
N MET A 1 -18.06 -77.66 0.16
CA MET A 1 -18.42 -76.84 -1.02
C MET A 1 -18.66 -75.43 -0.48
N ALA A 2 -17.66 -74.55 -0.50
CA ALA A 2 -17.28 -73.67 -1.64
C ALA A 2 -18.44 -72.68 -1.92
N LEU A 3 -18.31 -71.35 -1.89
CA LEU A 3 -17.25 -70.46 -2.37
C LEU A 3 -17.32 -69.08 -1.65
N SER A 4 -16.19 -68.42 -1.44
CA SER A 4 -16.06 -66.94 -1.39
C SER A 4 -15.46 -66.47 -2.74
N PRO A 5 -15.20 -65.18 -3.06
CA PRO A 5 -15.67 -63.84 -2.59
C PRO A 5 -16.12 -62.91 -3.79
N SER A 6 -16.55 -61.65 -3.59
CA SER A 6 -16.18 -60.51 -4.48
C SER A 6 -16.63 -59.11 -4.01
N GLN A 7 -15.77 -58.15 -4.29
CA GLN A 7 -15.75 -56.68 -4.09
C GLN A 7 -16.84 -55.91 -4.87
N ASN A 8 -17.27 -54.72 -4.39
CA ASN A 8 -16.89 -53.38 -4.91
C ASN A 8 -17.75 -52.24 -4.26
N ARG A 9 -17.12 -51.28 -3.58
CA ARG A 9 -16.69 -49.91 -4.02
C ARG A 9 -17.79 -48.85 -4.07
N GLY A 10 -17.57 -47.78 -3.30
CA GLY A 10 -18.32 -46.52 -3.36
C GLY A 10 -17.78 -45.47 -2.37
N SER A 11 -16.46 -45.28 -2.34
CA SER A 11 -15.79 -44.21 -1.60
C SER A 11 -16.03 -42.86 -2.27
N GLY A 12 -16.80 -41.98 -1.64
CA GLY A 12 -16.91 -40.56 -1.99
C GLY A 12 -16.16 -39.70 -0.98
N SER A 13 -14.86 -39.91 -0.79
CA SER A 13 -14.02 -38.94 -0.09
C SER A 13 -13.81 -37.75 -1.00
N LEU A 14 -14.37 -36.60 -0.63
CA LEU A 14 -14.04 -35.31 -1.22
C LEU A 14 -12.52 -35.13 -1.11
N SER A 15 -11.82 -35.18 -2.24
CA SER A 15 -10.38 -34.99 -2.31
C SER A 15 -10.07 -33.56 -1.88
N GLN A 16 -9.69 -33.40 -0.62
CA GLN A 16 -9.02 -32.20 -0.14
C GLN A 16 -7.71 -32.10 -0.92
N ALA A 17 -7.64 -31.16 -1.86
CA ALA A 17 -6.39 -30.84 -2.54
C ALA A 17 -5.34 -30.48 -1.47
N PRO A 18 -4.12 -31.05 -1.54
CA PRO A 18 -3.07 -30.69 -0.60
C PRO A 18 -2.68 -29.24 -0.89
N ALA A 19 -2.97 -28.35 0.07
CA ALA A 19 -2.37 -27.04 0.13
C ALA A 19 -0.85 -27.25 0.11
N GLN A 20 -0.22 -26.90 -1.02
CA GLN A 20 1.23 -26.97 -1.17
C GLN A 20 1.85 -26.10 -0.07
N PRO A 21 2.69 -26.66 0.81
CA PRO A 21 3.43 -25.85 1.76
C PRO A 21 4.34 -24.95 0.95
N PHE A 22 4.17 -23.64 1.05
CA PHE A 22 5.15 -22.70 0.51
C PHE A 22 6.50 -23.06 1.14
N HIS A 23 7.43 -23.50 0.30
CA HIS A 23 8.76 -23.87 0.74
C HIS A 23 9.41 -22.66 1.42
N ASP A 24 9.97 -22.87 2.62
CA ASP A 24 10.56 -21.84 3.49
C ASP A 24 11.52 -20.87 2.79
N HIS A 25 12.06 -21.27 1.63
CA HIS A 25 12.92 -20.45 0.79
C HIS A 25 12.20 -19.22 0.17
N GLU A 26 10.93 -19.33 -0.21
CA GLU A 26 10.15 -18.23 -0.83
C GLU A 26 9.90 -17.09 0.17
N LEU A 27 9.61 -17.44 1.44
CA LEU A 27 9.38 -16.45 2.47
C LEU A 27 10.67 -15.71 2.84
N HIS A 28 11.81 -16.41 2.81
CA HIS A 28 13.11 -15.77 3.02
C HIS A 28 13.43 -14.77 1.91
N VAL A 29 13.13 -15.09 0.65
CA VAL A 29 13.36 -14.18 -0.49
C VAL A 29 12.49 -12.93 -0.39
N MET A 30 11.22 -13.06 -0.01
CA MET A 30 10.33 -11.91 0.21
C MET A 30 10.78 -11.04 1.40
N LEU A 31 11.18 -11.65 2.52
CA LEU A 31 11.67 -10.93 3.70
C LEU A 31 12.99 -10.19 3.44
N SER A 32 13.91 -10.80 2.67
CA SER A 32 15.17 -10.17 2.27
C SER A 32 14.97 -8.96 1.36
N SER A 33 13.96 -9.00 0.48
CA SER A 33 13.65 -7.89 -0.44
C SER A 33 13.06 -6.67 0.28
N LEU A 34 12.39 -6.87 1.43
CA LEU A 34 11.78 -5.80 2.22
C LEU A 34 12.78 -5.08 3.15
N VAL A 35 13.80 -5.79 3.66
CA VAL A 35 14.83 -5.21 4.56
C VAL A 35 15.83 -4.31 3.82
N GLY A 36 15.95 -4.43 2.49
CA GLY A 36 16.97 -3.72 1.70
C GLY A 36 16.60 -2.33 1.16
N LYS A 37 15.38 -1.80 1.37
CA LYS A 37 14.90 -0.58 0.68
C LYS A 37 14.75 0.68 1.54
N MET A 38 15.21 0.68 2.79
CA MET A 38 15.29 1.89 3.59
C MET A 38 16.76 2.27 3.79
N ALA A 39 17.25 3.27 3.06
CA ALA A 39 18.56 3.85 3.35
C ALA A 39 18.57 4.41 4.79
N PRO A 40 19.67 4.25 5.54
CA PRO A 40 19.78 4.83 6.88
C PRO A 40 19.65 6.36 6.80
N VAL A 41 18.80 6.91 7.66
CA VAL A 41 18.43 8.34 7.73
C VAL A 41 19.59 9.21 8.27
N ASP A 42 20.74 8.62 8.58
CA ASP A 42 21.83 9.28 9.30
C ASP A 42 22.79 10.11 8.43
N LYS A 43 22.46 10.39 7.16
CA LYS A 43 23.23 11.31 6.32
C LYS A 43 22.37 12.27 5.50
N VAL A 44 21.41 12.91 6.14
CA VAL A 44 20.80 14.14 5.57
C VAL A 44 21.61 15.33 6.10
N LYS A 45 22.43 15.95 5.25
CA LYS A 45 22.94 17.31 5.54
C LYS A 45 21.72 18.24 5.56
N PRO A 46 21.54 19.08 6.59
CA PRO A 46 20.46 20.06 6.58
C PRO A 46 20.70 21.00 5.39
N VAL A 47 19.78 20.97 4.43
CA VAL A 47 19.73 22.02 3.42
C VAL A 47 19.24 23.28 4.14
N MET A 48 20.10 24.29 4.21
CA MET A 48 19.69 25.61 4.69
C MET A 48 18.77 26.20 3.64
N ALA A 49 17.46 26.00 3.81
CA ALA A 49 16.47 26.71 3.01
C ALA A 49 16.55 28.19 3.42
N ASN A 50 16.93 29.06 2.49
CA ASN A 50 16.80 30.50 2.71
C ASN A 50 15.30 30.80 2.92
N PRO A 51 14.90 31.34 4.08
CA PRO A 51 13.49 31.62 4.37
C PRO A 51 12.94 32.82 3.58
N SER A 52 13.72 33.41 2.67
CA SER A 52 13.41 34.68 2.03
C SER A 52 12.47 34.62 0.82
N THR A 53 11.88 33.46 0.48
CA THR A 53 10.89 33.37 -0.62
C THR A 53 9.63 32.58 -0.31
N MET A 54 9.36 32.22 0.95
CA MET A 54 7.97 31.95 1.36
C MET A 54 7.29 33.29 1.63
N GLY A 55 6.86 33.94 0.56
CA GLY A 55 5.81 34.95 0.66
C GLY A 55 4.67 34.36 1.48
N ARG A 56 4.34 35.02 2.59
CA ARG A 56 3.28 34.72 3.57
C ARG A 56 2.33 33.59 3.14
N CYS A 57 2.56 32.37 3.63
CA CYS A 57 1.52 31.34 3.66
C CYS A 57 0.74 31.50 4.97
N GLY A 58 0.10 32.65 5.11
CA GLY A 58 -0.94 32.90 6.09
C GLY A 58 -2.16 33.31 5.30
N VAL A 59 -2.75 32.36 4.57
CA VAL A 59 -4.10 32.54 4.07
C VAL A 59 -5.00 32.49 5.30
N ASP A 60 -5.34 33.68 5.79
CA ASP A 60 -6.59 33.84 6.53
C ASP A 60 -7.69 33.34 5.58
N MET A 61 -8.09 32.08 5.75
CA MET A 61 -9.14 31.46 4.95
C MET A 61 -10.46 31.97 5.52
N ASP A 62 -10.80 33.20 5.16
CA ASP A 62 -12.16 33.69 5.25
C ASP A 62 -12.97 32.88 4.21
N CYS A 63 -13.48 31.72 4.63
CA CYS A 63 -14.26 30.84 3.78
C CYS A 63 -15.66 31.44 3.59
N ASP A 64 -15.80 32.35 2.63
CA ASP A 64 -17.10 32.84 2.20
C ASP A 64 -17.88 31.68 1.55
N ALA A 65 -18.88 31.14 2.26
CA ALA A 65 -19.74 30.07 1.78
C ALA A 65 -20.85 30.58 0.85
N SER A 66 -20.79 31.84 0.40
CA SER A 66 -21.68 32.38 -0.62
C SER A 66 -21.77 31.47 -1.83
N PRO A 67 -22.98 31.23 -2.38
CA PRO A 67 -23.18 30.32 -3.49
C PRO A 67 -22.32 30.66 -4.71
N ALA A 68 -22.04 31.95 -4.95
CA ALA A 68 -21.17 32.39 -6.03
C ALA A 68 -19.71 31.97 -5.83
N ASN A 69 -19.19 32.04 -4.60
CA ASN A 69 -17.83 31.60 -4.30
C ASN A 69 -17.71 30.07 -4.39
N VAL A 70 -18.73 29.34 -3.94
CA VAL A 70 -18.79 27.87 -4.06
C VAL A 70 -18.72 27.43 -5.53
N GLU A 71 -19.44 28.08 -6.44
CA GLU A 71 -19.41 27.76 -7.87
C GLU A 71 -18.02 27.98 -8.47
N VAL A 72 -17.37 29.11 -8.15
CA VAL A 72 -16.01 29.41 -8.61
C VAL A 72 -15.00 28.39 -8.08
N LEU A 73 -15.08 28.05 -6.79
CA LEU A 73 -14.19 27.06 -6.17
C LEU A 73 -14.41 25.66 -6.73
N LEU A 74 -15.65 25.29 -7.03
CA LEU A 74 -15.98 24.01 -7.66
C LEU A 74 -15.37 23.92 -9.05
N GLY A 75 -15.54 24.96 -9.87
CA GLY A 75 -14.90 25.04 -11.20
C GLY A 75 -13.37 24.96 -11.12
N ALA A 76 -12.76 25.66 -10.16
CA ALA A 76 -11.31 25.59 -9.93
C ALA A 76 -10.86 24.17 -9.52
N ALA A 77 -11.64 23.48 -8.68
CA ALA A 77 -11.36 22.10 -8.28
C ALA A 77 -11.47 21.13 -9.47
N GLU A 78 -12.49 21.27 -10.31
CA GLU A 78 -12.65 20.47 -11.54
C GLU A 78 -11.46 20.65 -12.48
N GLU A 79 -11.00 21.88 -12.70
CA GLU A 79 -9.82 22.14 -13.51
C GLU A 79 -8.54 21.56 -12.87
N MET A 80 -8.39 21.65 -11.55
CA MET A 80 -7.30 20.99 -10.82
C MET A 80 -7.30 19.47 -11.02
N LEU A 81 -8.46 18.84 -11.08
CA LEU A 81 -8.58 17.39 -11.27
C LEU A 81 -8.15 16.95 -12.68
N LYS A 82 -8.40 17.79 -13.71
CA LYS A 82 -8.03 17.53 -15.11
C LYS A 82 -6.53 17.74 -15.39
N GLN A 83 -5.83 18.50 -14.55
CA GLN A 83 -4.39 18.75 -14.72
C GLN A 83 -3.57 17.46 -14.58
N LYS A 84 -2.54 17.33 -15.41
CA LYS A 84 -1.51 16.29 -15.25
C LYS A 84 -0.78 16.48 -13.92
N ASN A 85 -0.56 15.38 -13.23
CA ASN A 85 0.04 15.40 -11.91
C ASN A 85 1.45 15.99 -11.95
N VAL A 86 1.81 16.78 -10.94
CA VAL A 86 3.13 17.37 -10.84
C VAL A 86 3.88 16.72 -9.69
N GLU A 87 4.99 16.07 -9.99
CA GLU A 87 5.80 15.33 -9.03
C GLU A 87 7.11 16.06 -8.73
N SER A 88 7.52 16.05 -7.46
CA SER A 88 8.87 16.46 -7.08
C SER A 88 9.82 15.28 -7.23
N VAL A 89 10.91 15.45 -7.97
CA VAL A 89 11.97 14.47 -8.15
C VAL A 89 13.22 14.97 -7.43
N LEU A 90 13.73 14.15 -6.49
CA LEU A 90 14.93 14.49 -5.73
C LEU A 90 16.10 14.75 -6.70
N PHE A 91 16.75 15.91 -6.59
CA PHE A 91 17.82 16.40 -7.47
C PHE A 91 17.41 16.79 -8.91
N SER A 92 16.18 16.55 -9.34
CA SER A 92 15.70 16.92 -10.69
C SER A 92 14.58 17.95 -10.69
N GLY A 93 14.21 18.47 -9.51
CA GLY A 93 13.21 19.52 -9.37
C GLY A 93 11.79 18.99 -9.58
N ARG A 94 11.07 19.56 -10.55
CA ARG A 94 9.66 19.27 -10.83
C ARG A 94 9.53 18.50 -12.14
N ARG A 95 8.71 17.43 -12.15
CA ARG A 95 8.32 16.68 -13.34
C ARG A 95 6.80 16.68 -13.51
N ILE A 96 6.33 16.79 -14.74
CA ILE A 96 4.92 16.58 -15.07
C ILE A 96 4.73 15.08 -15.35
N GLY A 97 3.84 14.44 -14.60
CA GLY A 97 3.44 13.05 -14.75
C GLY A 97 2.53 12.83 -15.94
N GLU A 98 2.34 11.56 -16.29
CA GLU A 98 1.55 11.17 -17.47
C GLU A 98 0.05 11.20 -17.20
N LYS A 99 -0.34 10.82 -15.97
CA LYS A 99 -1.73 10.76 -15.50
C LYS A 99 -2.20 12.10 -14.93
N THR A 100 -3.48 12.36 -15.07
CA THR A 100 -4.20 13.45 -14.41
C THR A 100 -4.31 13.24 -12.90
N ASN A 101 -4.60 14.31 -12.17
CA ASN A 101 -4.85 14.22 -10.73
C ASN A 101 -6.07 13.34 -10.43
N MET A 102 -7.14 13.43 -11.24
CA MET A 102 -8.31 12.58 -11.13
C MET A 102 -7.98 11.09 -11.25
N GLU A 103 -7.24 10.68 -12.28
CA GLU A 103 -6.85 9.28 -12.48
C GLU A 103 -5.98 8.75 -11.34
N LYS A 104 -5.14 9.61 -10.74
CA LYS A 104 -4.33 9.23 -9.58
C LYS A 104 -5.20 9.00 -8.35
N LEU A 105 -6.16 9.89 -8.10
CA LEU A 105 -7.11 9.76 -7.00
C LEU A 105 -8.02 8.54 -7.13
N ASP A 106 -8.49 8.25 -8.34
CA ASP A 106 -9.30 7.05 -8.62
C ASP A 106 -8.51 5.77 -8.33
N TRP A 107 -7.26 5.70 -8.78
CA TRP A 107 -6.37 4.59 -8.46
C TRP A 107 -6.14 4.43 -6.94
N PHE A 108 -5.87 5.54 -6.23
CA PHE A 108 -5.70 5.50 -4.78
C PHE A 108 -6.97 5.05 -4.06
N ALA A 109 -8.15 5.48 -4.51
CA ALA A 109 -9.42 5.04 -3.93
C ALA A 109 -9.58 3.51 -4.08
N GLY A 110 -9.23 2.95 -5.24
CA GLY A 110 -9.21 1.50 -5.47
C GLY A 110 -8.28 0.76 -4.50
N GLU A 111 -7.02 1.19 -4.40
CA GLU A 111 -6.04 0.59 -3.47
C GLU A 111 -6.50 0.68 -2.01
N LEU A 112 -7.06 1.82 -1.59
CA LEU A 112 -7.58 2.02 -0.23
C LEU A 112 -8.72 1.06 0.10
N VAL A 113 -9.64 0.81 -0.84
CA VAL A 113 -10.71 -0.18 -0.65
C VAL A 113 -10.14 -1.58 -0.51
N LEU A 114 -9.19 -1.98 -1.37
CA LEU A 114 -8.54 -3.28 -1.30
C LEU A 114 -7.80 -3.48 0.03
N GLU A 115 -7.05 -2.48 0.46
CA GLU A 115 -6.32 -2.47 1.73
C GLU A 115 -7.27 -2.63 2.92
N HIS A 116 -8.36 -1.87 2.93
CA HIS A 116 -9.40 -1.97 3.96
C HIS A 116 -9.98 -3.38 4.04
N GLN A 117 -10.28 -4.01 2.90
CA GLN A 117 -10.78 -5.39 2.88
C GLN A 117 -9.73 -6.38 3.41
N GLN A 118 -8.46 -6.20 3.03
CA GLN A 118 -7.36 -7.03 3.56
C GLN A 118 -7.23 -6.89 5.08
N ARG A 119 -7.29 -5.66 5.62
CA ARG A 119 -7.28 -5.43 7.07
C ARG A 119 -8.50 -6.01 7.77
N ARG A 120 -9.69 -5.88 7.18
CA ARG A 120 -10.93 -6.44 7.74
C ARG A 120 -10.91 -7.96 7.82
N CYS A 121 -10.31 -8.63 6.84
CA CYS A 121 -10.17 -10.09 6.82
C CYS A 121 -8.93 -10.61 7.58
N ARG A 122 -8.07 -9.71 8.09
CA ARG A 122 -6.88 -10.08 8.85
C ARG A 122 -7.25 -10.36 10.31
N ILE A 123 -7.26 -11.64 10.68
CA ILE A 123 -7.70 -12.14 11.99
C ILE A 123 -6.76 -11.71 13.14
N ALA A 124 -5.50 -11.33 12.87
CA ALA A 124 -4.64 -10.62 13.83
C ALA A 124 -3.41 -10.02 13.12
N PRO A 125 -2.76 -8.99 13.70
CA PRO A 125 -1.38 -8.67 13.34
C PRO A 125 -0.49 -9.87 13.69
N THR A 126 0.06 -10.58 12.71
CA THR A 126 1.10 -11.59 12.98
C THR A 126 2.31 -10.90 13.60
N VAL A 127 2.40 -10.92 14.93
CA VAL A 127 3.58 -10.53 15.68
C VAL A 127 4.25 -11.82 16.13
N ALA A 128 5.36 -12.18 15.48
CA ALA A 128 6.19 -13.28 15.95
C ALA A 128 7.14 -12.74 17.02
N PHE A 129 6.97 -13.17 18.28
CA PHE A 129 8.00 -12.96 19.29
C PHE A 129 9.19 -13.86 18.96
N LYS A 130 10.31 -13.25 18.59
CA LYS A 130 11.56 -13.97 18.34
C LYS A 130 12.12 -14.46 19.68
N GLN A 131 11.95 -15.74 20.01
CA GLN A 131 12.63 -16.34 21.15
C GLN A 131 14.12 -16.49 20.82
N ALA A 132 14.98 -15.84 21.60
CA ALA A 132 16.40 -16.12 21.58
C ALA A 132 16.64 -17.47 22.27
N THR A 133 17.22 -18.43 21.54
CA THR A 133 17.62 -19.71 22.13
C THR A 133 18.83 -19.47 23.05
N SER A 134 18.59 -19.51 24.36
CA SER A 134 19.66 -19.52 25.35
C SER A 134 20.40 -20.86 25.26
N LYS A 135 21.67 -20.83 24.86
CA LYS A 135 22.55 -22.00 24.98
C LYS A 135 22.82 -22.25 26.46
N SER A 136 22.35 -23.39 26.96
CA SER A 136 22.80 -23.97 28.23
C SER A 136 24.25 -24.45 28.06
N ASN A 137 25.06 -24.24 29.09
CA ASN A 137 26.50 -24.55 29.16
C ASN A 137 26.83 -26.00 28.79
#